data_AF-A0A1X1UDW4-F1
#
_entry.id   AF-A0A1X1UDW4-F1
#
_cell.length_a   1.000
_cell.length_b   1.000
_cell.length_c   1.000
_cell.angle_alpha   90.00
_cell.angle_beta   90.00
_cell.angle_gamma   90.00
#
_symmetry.space_group_name_H-M   'P 1'
#
loop_
_entity.id
_entity.type
_entity.pdbx_description
1 polymer ?
#
loop_
_entity_poly.entity_id
_entity_poly.type
_entity_poly.pdbx_seq_one_letter_code
_entity_poly.pdbx_strand_id
1 'polypeptide(L)' 'MRTTISTTSQAIRWAIFSAITVGLTALGLGVAAANPPQQDQPCSLRYATMRDADGHMMQCDRMMNGNHGLVWQSTPGS' A
#
# COMPACT_ATOMS: atom_id res chain seq x y z
N MET A 1 -33.49 38.93 -9.12
CA MET A 1 -32.37 38.32 -8.37
C MET A 1 -31.66 37.34 -9.29
N ARG A 2 -30.43 37.66 -9.71
CA ARG A 2 -29.60 36.77 -10.56
C ARG A 2 -28.63 36.06 -9.63
N THR A 3 -28.91 34.79 -9.31
CA THR A 3 -28.01 33.92 -8.56
C THR A 3 -26.84 33.53 -9.47
N THR A 4 -25.74 34.29 -9.39
CA THR A 4 -24.46 33.91 -9.98
C THR A 4 -23.98 32.68 -9.22
N ILE A 5 -24.25 31.49 -9.76
CA ILE A 5 -23.73 30.24 -9.22
C ILE A 5 -22.21 30.38 -9.24
N SER A 6 -21.64 30.48 -8.04
CA SER A 6 -20.23 30.79 -7.80
C SER A 6 -19.39 29.59 -8.23
N THR A 7 -18.86 29.64 -9.44
CA THR A 7 -17.85 28.72 -9.99
C THR A 7 -16.66 28.58 -9.02
N THR A 8 -16.35 29.65 -8.30
CA THR A 8 -15.34 29.70 -7.22
C THR A 8 -15.67 28.78 -6.05
N SER A 9 -16.92 28.75 -5.58
CA SER A 9 -17.33 27.88 -4.47
C SER A 9 -17.22 26.39 -4.81
N GLN A 10 -17.50 26.02 -6.06
CA GLN A 10 -17.32 24.66 -6.54
C GLN A 10 -15.83 24.32 -6.64
N ALA A 11 -15.01 25.21 -7.20
CA ALA A 11 -13.56 25.01 -7.29
C ALA A 11 -12.90 24.83 -5.91
N ILE A 12 -13.32 25.62 -4.91
CA ILE A 12 -12.83 25.50 -3.52
C ILE A 12 -13.21 24.14 -2.94
N ARG A 13 -14.46 23.68 -3.13
CA ARG A 13 -14.88 22.35 -2.66
C ARG A 13 -14.04 21.25 -3.28
N TRP A 14 -13.85 21.26 -4.60
CA TRP A 14 -13.01 20.28 -5.29
C TRP A 14 -11.56 20.31 -4.81
N ALA A 15 -10.98 21.50 -4.61
CA ALA A 15 -9.62 21.64 -4.09
C ALA A 15 -9.47 21.01 -2.69
N ILE A 16 -10.44 21.24 -1.80
CA ILE A 16 -10.46 20.63 -0.46
C ILE A 16 -10.57 19.11 -0.56
N PHE A 17 -11.50 18.59 -1.36
CA PHE A 17 -11.66 17.14 -1.55
C PHE A 17 -10.38 16.49 -2.10
N SER A 18 -9.76 17.11 -3.10
CA SER A 18 -8.50 16.61 -3.67
C SER A 18 -7.38 16.61 -2.63
N ALA A 19 -7.23 17.68 -1.85
CA ALA A 19 -6.22 17.77 -0.81
C ALA A 19 -6.41 16.68 0.27
N ILE A 20 -7.65 16.46 0.71
CA ILE A 20 -7.98 15.39 1.67
C ILE A 20 -7.63 14.01 1.08
N THR A 21 -8.03 13.76 -0.16
CA THR A 21 -7.78 12.47 -0.83
C THR A 21 -6.30 12.17 -0.97
N VAL A 22 -5.51 13.17 -1.39
CA VAL A 22 -4.04 13.06 -1.49
C VAL A 22 -3.43 12.81 -0.11
N GLY A 23 -3.86 13.55 0.92
CA GLY A 23 -3.39 13.37 2.29
C GLY A 23 -3.65 11.96 2.83
N LEU A 24 -4.89 11.46 2.67
CA LEU A 24 -5.26 10.12 3.10
C LEU A 24 -4.49 9.03 2.33
N THR A 25 -4.28 9.22 1.03
CA THR A 25 -3.51 8.26 0.21
C THR A 25 -2.06 8.21 0.65
N ALA A 26 -1.43 9.37 0.87
CA ALA A 26 -0.05 9.44 1.34
C ALA A 26 0.11 8.79 2.73
N LEU A 27 -0.83 9.04 3.65
CA LEU A 27 -0.86 8.37 4.95
C LEU A 27 -1.03 6.85 4.81
N GLY A 28 -1.94 6.40 3.95
CA GLY A 28 -2.17 4.99 3.64
C GLY A 28 -0.93 4.26 3.12
N LEU A 29 -0.21 4.90 2.20
CA LEU A 29 1.06 4.37 1.67
C LEU A 29 2.16 4.36 2.73
N GLY A 30 2.23 5.40 3.57
CA GLY A 30 3.17 5.47 4.67
C GLY A 30 2.96 4.37 5.70
N VAL A 31 1.71 4.09 6.09
CA VAL A 31 1.42 2.98 7.02
C VAL A 31 1.66 1.61 6.39
N ALA A 32 1.38 1.44 5.09
CA ALA A 32 1.68 0.19 4.39
C ALA A 32 3.19 -0.06 4.27
N ALA A 33 3.99 0.99 4.11
CA ALA A 33 5.44 0.90 4.12
C ALA A 33 6.01 0.64 5.53
N ALA A 34 5.36 1.18 6.57
CA ALA A 34 5.75 0.98 7.97
C ALA A 34 5.31 -0.37 8.54
N ASN A 35 4.28 -1.00 7.98
CA ASN A 35 3.79 -2.31 8.37
C ASN A 35 4.02 -3.33 7.24
N PRO A 36 5.27 -3.73 7.00
CA PRO A 36 5.57 -4.76 6.01
C PRO A 36 4.84 -6.07 6.36
N PRO A 37 4.35 -6.82 5.36
CA PRO A 37 3.63 -8.05 5.63
C PRO A 37 4.49 -9.07 6.36
N GLN A 38 3.85 -9.82 7.26
CA GLN A 38 4.52 -10.82 8.07
C GLN A 38 4.86 -12.07 7.23
N GLN A 39 5.80 -12.87 7.74
CA GLN A 39 6.10 -14.18 7.17
C GLN A 39 4.80 -14.99 6.99
N ASP A 40 4.71 -15.74 5.91
CA ASP A 40 3.54 -16.57 5.55
C ASP A 40 2.29 -15.79 5.11
N GLN A 41 2.37 -14.45 4.98
CA GLN A 41 1.29 -13.70 4.33
C GLN A 41 1.23 -13.97 2.82
N PRO A 42 0.01 -14.04 2.25
CA PRO A 42 -0.16 -14.26 0.83
C PRO A 42 0.36 -13.08 0.02
N CYS A 43 1.10 -13.39 -1.05
CA CYS A 43 1.63 -12.40 -1.98
C CYS A 43 1.07 -12.63 -3.38
N SER A 44 0.92 -11.56 -4.15
CA SER A 44 0.33 -11.60 -5.49
C SER A 44 1.35 -11.87 -6.60
N LEU A 45 2.64 -11.66 -6.33
CA LEU A 45 3.71 -11.62 -7.33
C LEU A 45 4.90 -12.50 -6.92
N ARG A 46 5.09 -13.63 -7.62
CA ARG A 46 6.24 -14.52 -7.38
C ARG A 46 7.56 -13.78 -7.64
N TYR A 47 8.57 -14.05 -6.83
CA TYR A 47 9.89 -13.41 -6.81
C TYR A 47 9.88 -11.93 -6.43
N ALA A 48 8.75 -11.36 -6.00
CA ALA A 48 8.75 -10.05 -5.37
C ALA A 48 9.66 -10.10 -4.13
N THR A 49 10.43 -9.05 -3.91
CA THR A 49 11.29 -8.90 -2.73
C THR A 49 10.85 -7.70 -1.92
N MET A 50 10.92 -7.81 -0.60
CA MET A 50 10.62 -6.73 0.34
C MET A 50 11.45 -6.89 1.61
N ARG A 51 11.36 -5.93 2.53
CA ARG A 51 11.94 -6.04 3.87
C ARG A 51 10.82 -6.23 4.89
N ASP A 52 11.04 -7.11 5.86
CA ASP A 52 10.16 -7.23 7.02
C ASP A 52 10.38 -6.07 8.01
N ALA A 53 9.64 -6.10 9.13
CA ALA A 53 9.71 -5.07 10.16
C ALA A 53 11.06 -5.05 10.88
N ASP A 54 11.74 -6.20 10.91
CA ASP A 54 13.06 -6.41 11.49
C ASP A 54 14.19 -6.03 10.50
N GLY A 55 13.85 -5.70 9.26
CA GLY A 55 14.76 -5.32 8.19
C GLY A 55 15.33 -6.49 7.39
N HIS A 56 14.92 -7.73 7.66
CA HIS A 56 15.32 -8.90 6.90
C HIS A 56 14.65 -8.92 5.52
N MET A 57 15.38 -9.43 4.53
CA MET A 57 14.90 -9.48 3.16
C MET A 57 14.00 -10.71 2.98
N MET A 58 12.71 -10.45 2.73
CA MET A 58 11.73 -11.47 2.39
C MET A 58 11.52 -11.54 0.88
N GLN A 59 11.33 -12.75 0.39
CA GLN A 59 10.96 -13.05 -0.98
C GLN A 59 9.62 -13.77 -1.02
N CYS A 60 8.79 -13.39 -1.98
CA CYS A 60 7.55 -14.07 -2.28
C CYS A 60 7.85 -15.32 -3.13
N ASP A 61 7.78 -16.51 -2.53
CA ASP A 61 7.83 -17.78 -3.27
C ASP A 61 6.67 -18.69 -2.88
N ARG A 62 6.54 -19.83 -3.56
CA ARG A 62 5.52 -20.82 -3.25
C ARG A 62 5.73 -21.37 -1.84
N MET A 63 4.64 -21.63 -1.13
CA MET A 63 4.70 -22.33 0.16
C MET A 63 5.45 -23.66 0.01
N MET A 64 6.41 -23.93 0.91
CA MET A 64 7.15 -25.20 0.91
C MET A 64 6.28 -26.42 1.23
N ASN A 65 5.11 -26.22 1.84
CA ASN A 65 4.18 -27.30 2.21
C ASN A 65 3.31 -27.83 1.05
N GLY A 66 3.58 -27.42 -0.20
CA GLY A 66 2.89 -27.92 -1.39
C GLY A 66 1.59 -27.19 -1.73
N ASN A 67 1.20 -26.18 -0.96
CA ASN A 67 0.03 -25.37 -1.30
C ASN A 67 0.32 -24.47 -2.52
N HIS A 68 -0.67 -24.25 -3.39
CA HIS A 68 -0.49 -23.45 -4.61
C HIS A 68 -0.37 -21.93 -4.36
N GLY A 69 -0.34 -21.52 -3.08
CA GLY A 69 -0.24 -20.13 -2.67
C GLY A 69 1.19 -19.61 -2.73
N LEU A 70 1.32 -18.36 -3.15
CA LEU A 70 2.54 -17.58 -3.01
C LEU A 70 2.52 -16.90 -1.64
N VAL A 71 3.61 -17.02 -0.88
CA VAL A 71 3.77 -16.38 0.43
C VAL A 71 5.12 -15.71 0.60
N TRP A 72 5.15 -14.69 1.45
CA TRP A 72 6.38 -14.07 1.91
C TRP A 72 7.19 -15.03 2.79
N GLN A 73 8.41 -15.33 2.37
CA GLN A 73 9.36 -16.20 3.08
C GLN A 73 10.68 -15.47 3.26
N SER A 74 11.33 -15.69 4.40
CA SER A 74 12.66 -15.16 4.69
C SER A 74 13.69 -15.79 3.76
N THR A 75 14.52 -14.96 3.13
CA THR A 75 15.58 -15.46 2.23
C THR A 75 16.70 -16.05 3.10
N PRO A 76 17.08 -17.35 2.96
CA PRO A 76 18.21 -17.90 3.70
C PRO A 76 19.50 -17.34 3.10
N GLY A 77 20.16 -16.42 3.81
CA GLY A 77 21.46 -15.87 3.39
C GLY A 77 21.73 -14.40 3.70
N SER A 78 20.87 -13.71 4.45
CA SER A 78 21.18 -12.38 5.01
C SER A 78 21.79 -12.48 6.40
#